data_AF-A0A7Y2NU75-F1
#
_entry.id   AF-A0A7Y2NU75-F1
#
_cell.length_a   1.000
_cell.length_b   1.000
_cell.length_c   1.000
_cell.angle_alpha   90.00
_cell.angle_beta   90.00
_cell.angle_gamma   90.00
#
_symmetry.space_group_name_H-M   'P 1'
#
loop_
_entity.id
_entity.type
_entity.pdbx_description
1 polymer ?
#
loop_
_entity_poly.entity_id
_entity_poly.type
_entity_poly.pdbx_seq_one_letter_code
_entity_poly.pdbx_strand_id
1 'polypeptide(L)'
;DFPGLSEKWQTAGEYLTVTPNVLLGVQRDHVFVIILEAQGPRKTLEHVHIYYASAETPASLREQNSMQWQGVFVEDIGVVEGMQAARSAPGFDGGRFSPAMDGPTLLFHQWVAGRLMGASDMAAE
;
A
#
# COMPACT_ATOMS: atom_id res chain seq x y z
N ASP A 1 -7.95 8.71 19.41
CA ASP A 1 -6.59 9.13 19.00
C ASP A 1 -5.53 8.33 19.72
N PHE A 2 -4.39 8.10 19.07
CA PHE A 2 -3.18 7.64 19.73
C PHE A 2 -2.67 8.71 20.71
N PRO A 3 -2.02 8.33 21.83
CA PRO A 3 -1.51 9.29 22.80
C PRO A 3 -0.29 10.06 22.25
N GLY A 4 -0.18 11.34 22.62
CA GLY A 4 1.00 12.15 22.31
C GLY A 4 1.09 12.66 20.87
N LEU A 5 0.01 12.62 20.09
CA LEU A 5 -0.01 13.18 18.75
C LEU A 5 0.10 14.71 18.78
N SER A 6 0.92 15.25 17.87
CA SER A 6 1.02 16.70 17.64
C SER A 6 -0.18 17.23 16.84
N GLU A 7 -0.33 18.56 16.77
CA GLU A 7 -1.41 19.22 16.01
C GLU A 7 -1.41 18.86 14.50
N LYS A 8 -0.28 18.41 13.95
CA LYS A 8 -0.18 17.91 12.56
C LYS A 8 -1.25 16.85 12.25
N TRP A 9 -1.51 15.95 13.20
CA TRP A 9 -2.42 14.81 13.01
C TRP A 9 -3.91 15.19 12.98
N GLN A 10 -4.24 16.47 13.13
CA GLN A 10 -5.61 16.95 12.94
C GLN A 10 -6.05 16.84 11.47
N THR A 11 -5.10 16.95 10.53
CA THR A 11 -5.38 16.89 9.07
C THR A 11 -4.47 15.92 8.31
N ALA A 12 -3.47 15.34 8.97
CA ALA A 12 -2.52 14.43 8.33
C ALA A 12 -3.00 12.98 8.33
N GLY A 13 -2.64 12.29 7.27
CA GLY A 13 -2.50 10.83 7.21
C GLY A 13 -1.15 10.50 6.58
N GLU A 14 -0.55 9.39 6.97
CA GLU A 14 0.72 8.93 6.40
C GLU A 14 0.57 7.52 5.83
N TYR A 15 1.21 7.27 4.69
CA TYR A 15 1.13 5.99 3.98
C TYR A 15 2.53 5.44 3.79
N LEU A 16 2.76 4.24 4.29
CA LEU A 16 4.06 3.57 4.28
C LEU A 16 3.96 2.29 3.47
N THR A 17 4.97 2.02 2.65
CA THR A 17 5.16 0.73 1.99
C THR A 17 6.37 0.07 2.61
N VAL A 18 6.16 -1.09 3.24
CA VAL A 18 7.21 -1.92 3.82
C VAL A 18 7.38 -3.13 2.91
N THR A 19 8.48 -3.13 2.15
CA THR A 19 8.77 -4.23 1.23
C THR A 19 9.08 -5.51 2.02
N PRO A 20 8.61 -6.69 1.55
CA PRO A 20 8.07 -6.92 0.21
C PRO A 20 6.56 -6.69 0.04
N ASN A 21 5.76 -6.71 1.10
CA ASN A 21 4.34 -7.03 0.94
C ASN A 21 3.38 -6.37 1.94
N VAL A 22 3.78 -5.31 2.64
CA VAL A 22 2.91 -4.64 3.60
C VAL A 22 2.73 -3.16 3.24
N LEU A 23 1.48 -2.71 3.16
CA LEU A 23 1.14 -1.29 3.13
C LEU A 23 0.47 -0.89 4.44
N LEU A 24 0.83 0.28 4.97
CA LEU A 24 0.24 0.83 6.18
C LEU A 24 -0.30 2.22 5.89
N GLY A 25 -1.54 2.48 6.29
CA GLY A 25 -2.08 3.82 6.37
C GLY A 25 -2.31 4.21 7.81
N VAL A 26 -1.69 5.31 8.23
CA VAL A 26 -1.73 5.82 9.59
C VAL A 26 -2.64 7.03 9.64
N GLN A 27 -3.66 6.95 10.49
CA GLN A 27 -4.54 8.04 10.87
C GLN A 27 -4.36 8.33 12.36
N ARG A 28 -4.96 9.43 12.84
CA ARG A 28 -4.85 9.84 14.25
C ARG A 28 -5.43 8.83 15.24
N ASP A 29 -6.44 8.07 14.84
CA ASP A 29 -7.25 7.22 15.73
C ASP A 29 -7.24 5.74 15.32
N HIS A 30 -6.77 5.43 14.11
CA HIS A 30 -6.64 4.07 13.61
C HIS A 30 -5.50 3.93 12.60
N VAL A 31 -5.06 2.70 12.40
CA VAL A 31 -4.12 2.30 11.35
C VAL A 31 -4.77 1.18 10.55
N PHE A 32 -4.72 1.25 9.23
CA PHE A 32 -5.00 0.09 8.40
C PHE A 32 -3.71 -0.54 7.90
N VAL A 33 -3.72 -1.86 7.77
CA VAL A 33 -2.61 -2.68 7.26
C VAL A 33 -3.15 -3.55 6.14
N ILE A 34 -2.52 -3.48 4.98
CA ILE A 34 -2.80 -4.33 3.83
C ILE A 34 -1.62 -5.27 3.65
N ILE A 35 -1.85 -6.57 3.80
CA ILE A 35 -0.85 -7.61 3.57
C ILE A 35 -1.13 -8.25 2.22
N LEU A 36 -0.14 -8.20 1.33
CA LEU A 36 -0.23 -8.79 0.01
C LEU A 36 0.21 -10.26 0.06
N GLU A 37 -0.70 -11.16 -0.31
CA GLU A 37 -0.44 -12.58 -0.52
C GLU A 37 -0.44 -12.88 -2.02
N ALA A 38 0.72 -13.26 -2.56
CA ALA A 38 0.82 -13.67 -3.95
C ALA A 38 0.19 -15.06 -4.15
N GLN A 39 -0.87 -15.14 -4.95
CA GLN A 39 -1.52 -16.41 -5.36
C GLN A 39 -1.11 -16.83 -6.78
N GLY A 40 0.00 -16.29 -7.27
CA GLY A 40 0.59 -16.57 -8.58
C GLY A 40 0.97 -15.28 -9.33
N PRO A 41 1.49 -15.39 -10.57
CA PRO A 41 2.03 -14.25 -11.30
C PRO A 41 1.02 -13.16 -11.71
N ARG A 42 -0.29 -13.45 -11.60
CA ARG A 42 -1.38 -12.56 -12.05
C ARG A 42 -2.52 -12.45 -11.03
N LYS A 43 -2.28 -12.86 -9.78
CA LYS A 43 -3.30 -12.80 -8.73
C LYS A 43 -2.64 -12.53 -7.38
N THR A 44 -3.12 -11.49 -6.73
CA THR A 44 -2.75 -11.13 -5.34
C THR A 44 -4.03 -11.09 -4.53
N LEU A 45 -4.00 -11.66 -3.33
CA LEU A 45 -5.03 -11.50 -2.32
C LEU A 45 -4.55 -10.45 -1.32
N GLU A 46 -5.40 -9.48 -1.01
CA GLU A 46 -5.12 -8.43 -0.04
C GLU A 46 -5.85 -8.72 1.27
N HIS A 47 -5.09 -8.91 2.36
CA HIS A 47 -5.65 -9.03 3.71
C HIS A 47 -5.63 -7.67 4.37
N VAL A 48 -6.81 -7.10 4.59
CA VAL A 48 -6.98 -5.77 5.18
C VAL A 48 -7.33 -5.89 6.66
N HIS A 49 -6.55 -5.23 7.51
CA HIS A 49 -6.78 -5.14 8.94
C HIS A 49 -6.87 -3.68 9.38
N ILE A 50 -7.78 -3.35 10.28
CA ILE A 50 -7.87 -2.01 10.90
C ILE A 50 -7.68 -2.15 12.40
N TYR A 51 -6.70 -1.40 12.93
CA TYR A 51 -6.36 -1.34 14.34
C TYR A 51 -6.67 0.04 14.88
N TYR A 52 -7.24 0.10 16.08
CA TYR A 52 -7.69 1.35 16.70
C TYR A 52 -6.81 1.71 17.90
N ALA A 53 -6.70 3.00 18.17
CA ALA A 53 -5.96 3.51 19.32
C ALA A 53 -6.59 3.12 20.68
N SER A 54 -7.86 2.72 20.69
CA SER A 54 -8.58 2.30 21.88
C SER A 54 -9.33 0.99 21.62
N ALA A 55 -9.30 0.09 22.59
CA ALA A 55 -10.14 -1.12 22.59
C ALA A 55 -11.63 -0.80 22.70
N GLU A 56 -11.97 0.37 23.24
CA GLU A 56 -13.34 0.83 23.47
C GLU A 56 -13.95 1.55 22.25
N THR A 57 -13.31 1.51 21.09
CA THR A 57 -13.86 2.14 19.88
C THR A 57 -15.24 1.55 19.54
N PRO A 58 -16.30 2.37 19.45
CA PRO A 58 -17.66 1.92 19.18
C PRO A 58 -17.76 1.02 17.94
N ALA A 59 -18.56 -0.05 18.04
CA ALA A 59 -18.76 -0.98 16.92
C ALA A 59 -19.29 -0.29 15.66
N SER A 60 -20.19 0.68 15.80
CA SER A 60 -20.74 1.47 14.68
C SER A 60 -19.66 2.29 13.96
N LEU A 61 -18.70 2.87 14.69
CA LEU A 61 -17.57 3.58 14.10
C LEU A 61 -16.61 2.62 13.39
N ARG A 62 -16.40 1.42 13.95
CA ARG A 62 -15.60 0.39 13.30
C ARG A 62 -16.21 -0.06 11.97
N GLU A 63 -17.52 -0.25 11.95
CA GLU A 63 -18.28 -0.60 10.74
C GLU A 63 -18.21 0.53 9.70
N GLN A 64 -18.44 1.78 10.11
CA GLN A 64 -18.36 2.94 9.22
C GLN A 64 -16.97 3.08 8.58
N ASN A 65 -15.91 3.01 9.39
CA ASN A 65 -14.54 3.10 8.87
C ASN A 65 -14.22 1.92 7.94
N SER A 66 -14.70 0.70 8.26
CA SER A 66 -14.48 -0.47 7.43
C SER A 66 -15.11 -0.30 6.04
N MET A 67 -16.36 0.18 5.98
CA MET A 67 -17.03 0.46 4.70
C MET A 67 -16.33 1.55 3.90
N GLN A 68 -15.90 2.62 4.59
CA GLN A 68 -15.20 3.73 3.93
C GLN A 68 -13.89 3.27 3.30
N TRP A 69 -13.04 2.59 4.07
CA TRP A 69 -11.76 2.10 3.56
C TRP A 69 -11.91 1.03 2.50
N GLN A 70 -12.88 0.12 2.65
CA GLN A 70 -13.18 -0.86 1.62
C GLN A 70 -13.55 -0.17 0.30
N GLY A 71 -14.37 0.89 0.34
CA GLY A 71 -14.71 1.67 -0.85
C GLY A 71 -13.47 2.20 -1.55
N VAL A 72 -12.57 2.85 -0.80
CA VAL A 72 -11.31 3.39 -1.33
C VAL A 72 -10.42 2.29 -1.91
N PHE A 73 -10.21 1.18 -1.20
CA PHE A 73 -9.30 0.12 -1.67
C PHE A 73 -9.83 -0.61 -2.91
N VAL A 74 -11.15 -0.75 -3.05
CA VAL A 74 -11.75 -1.39 -4.23
C VAL A 74 -11.56 -0.56 -5.50
N GLU A 75 -11.41 0.76 -5.40
CA GLU A 75 -11.17 1.63 -6.56
C GLU A 75 -9.86 1.27 -7.29
N ASP A 76 -8.82 0.87 -6.54
CA ASP A 76 -7.51 0.53 -7.10
C ASP A 76 -7.52 -0.79 -7.90
N ILE A 77 -8.41 -1.73 -7.56
CA ILE A 77 -8.46 -3.06 -8.19
C ILE A 77 -8.61 -2.95 -9.71
N GLY A 78 -9.59 -2.15 -10.18
CA GLY A 78 -9.85 -2.01 -11.61
C GLY A 78 -8.67 -1.38 -12.37
N VAL A 79 -7.95 -0.45 -11.75
CA VAL A 79 -6.77 0.18 -12.34
C VAL A 79 -5.63 -0.82 -12.45
N VAL A 80 -5.31 -1.55 -11.37
CA VAL A 80 -4.23 -2.53 -11.33
C VAL A 80 -4.49 -3.71 -12.27
N GLU A 81 -5.72 -4.24 -12.30
CA GLU A 81 -6.09 -5.32 -13.22
C GLU A 81 -6.02 -4.85 -14.69
N GLY A 82 -6.46 -3.62 -14.97
CA GLY A 82 -6.34 -3.01 -16.30
C GLY A 82 -4.88 -2.85 -16.74
N MET A 83 -4.02 -2.35 -15.86
CA MET A 83 -2.57 -2.27 -16.10
C MET A 83 -1.96 -3.64 -16.35
N GLN A 84 -2.35 -4.66 -15.58
CA GLN A 84 -1.86 -6.02 -15.75
C GLN A 84 -2.30 -6.63 -17.09
N ALA A 85 -3.56 -6.42 -17.51
CA ALA A 85 -4.05 -6.88 -18.81
C ALA A 85 -3.29 -6.20 -19.97
N ALA A 86 -3.07 -4.89 -19.87
CA ALA A 86 -2.39 -4.09 -20.90
C ALA A 86 -0.93 -4.52 -21.15
N ARG A 87 -0.26 -5.16 -20.18
CA ARG A 87 1.11 -5.71 -20.36
C ARG A 87 1.21 -6.77 -21.46
N SER A 88 0.09 -7.38 -21.86
CA SER A 88 0.05 -8.36 -22.95
C SER A 88 -0.17 -7.72 -24.33
N ALA A 89 -0.34 -6.40 -24.41
CA ALA A 89 -0.61 -5.71 -25.66
C ALA A 89 0.60 -5.74 -26.61
N PRO A 90 0.40 -5.96 -27.92
CA PRO A 90 1.46 -5.85 -28.91
C PRO A 90 2.07 -4.44 -28.88
N GLY A 91 3.36 -4.33 -28.54
CA GLY A 91 4.07 -3.06 -28.46
C GLY A 91 4.26 -2.50 -27.04
N PHE A 92 3.85 -3.20 -25.99
CA PHE A 92 4.22 -2.83 -24.63
C PHE A 92 5.74 -2.94 -24.43
N ASP A 93 6.39 -1.82 -24.11
CA ASP A 93 7.85 -1.68 -24.01
C ASP A 93 8.38 -1.67 -22.56
N GLY A 94 7.49 -1.81 -21.57
CA GLY A 94 7.82 -1.72 -20.15
C GLY A 94 7.33 -0.45 -19.46
N GLY A 95 6.91 0.57 -20.21
CA GLY A 95 6.39 1.83 -19.66
C GLY A 95 7.48 2.80 -19.19
N ARG A 96 7.07 3.95 -18.62
CA ARG A 96 7.95 5.00 -18.10
C ARG A 96 7.43 5.51 -16.76
N PHE A 97 8.34 5.91 -15.86
CA PHE A 97 7.99 6.57 -14.60
C PHE A 97 7.97 8.08 -14.77
N SER A 98 6.96 8.72 -14.18
CA SER A 98 6.92 10.15 -13.99
C SER A 98 7.96 10.58 -12.94
N PRO A 99 8.90 11.47 -13.26
CA PRO A 99 9.86 11.99 -12.28
C PRO A 99 9.20 12.71 -11.09
N ALA A 100 8.00 13.26 -11.28
CA ALA A 100 7.30 14.02 -10.24
C ALA A 100 6.41 13.15 -9.35
N MET A 101 5.87 12.03 -9.88
CA MET A 101 4.80 11.27 -9.22
C MET A 101 5.21 9.84 -8.83
N ASP A 102 6.14 9.23 -9.56
CA ASP A 102 6.41 7.78 -9.45
C ASP A 102 7.72 7.45 -8.71
N GLY A 103 8.24 8.37 -7.92
CA GLY A 103 9.46 8.17 -7.14
C GLY A 103 9.44 6.88 -6.31
N PRO A 104 8.41 6.66 -5.45
CA PRO A 104 8.28 5.42 -4.68
C PRO A 104 8.14 4.17 -5.55
N THR A 105 7.39 4.23 -6.66
CA THR A 105 7.21 3.11 -7.59
C THR A 105 8.54 2.71 -8.26
N LEU A 106 9.37 3.70 -8.62
CA LEU A 106 10.71 3.46 -9.13
C LEU A 106 11.60 2.77 -8.09
N LEU A 107 11.57 3.23 -6.83
CA LEU A 107 12.34 2.62 -5.74
C LEU A 107 11.93 1.16 -5.50
N PHE A 108 10.63 0.85 -5.54
CA PHE A 108 10.15 -0.52 -5.44
C PHE A 108 10.68 -1.41 -6.56
N HIS A 109 10.64 -0.96 -7.82
CA HIS A 109 11.19 -1.71 -8.94
C HIS A 109 12.71 -1.93 -8.83
N GLN A 110 13.47 -0.93 -8.38
CA GLN A 110 14.90 -1.07 -8.12
C GLN A 110 15.17 -2.11 -7.03
N TRP A 111 14.39 -2.09 -5.95
CA TRP A 111 14.48 -3.09 -4.88
C TRP A 111 14.20 -4.50 -5.42
N VAL A 112 13.12 -4.71 -6.19
CA VAL A 112 12.80 -6.01 -6.80
C VAL A 112 13.93 -6.48 -7.72
N ALA A 113 14.44 -5.60 -8.59
CA ALA A 113 15.53 -5.93 -9.51
C ALA A 113 16.79 -6.36 -8.74
N GLY A 114 17.16 -5.64 -7.68
CA GLY A 114 18.27 -6.01 -6.80
C GLY A 114 18.12 -7.41 -6.18
N ARG A 115 16.91 -7.73 -5.70
CA ARG A 115 16.60 -9.06 -5.15
C ARG A 115 16.69 -10.17 -6.20
N LEU A 116 16.20 -9.93 -7.42
CA LEU A 116 16.27 -10.91 -8.52
C LEU A 116 17.69 -11.13 -9.03
N MET A 117 18.51 -10.09 -9.06
CA MET A 117 19.89 -10.15 -9.52
C MET A 117 20.86 -10.72 -8.46
N GLY A 118 20.38 -11.06 -7.26
CA GLY A 118 21.20 -11.63 -6.20
C GLY A 118 22.14 -10.62 -5.54
N ALA A 119 21.83 -9.32 -5.61
CA ALA A 119 22.55 -8.33 -4.82
C ALA A 119 22.21 -8.56 -3.34
N SER A 120 23.12 -9.19 -2.59
CA SER A 120 23.09 -9.14 -1.13
C SER A 120 23.19 -7.68 -0.71
N ASP A 121 22.38 -7.27 0.26
CA ASP A 121 22.26 -5.91 0.79
C ASP A 121 23.59 -5.12 0.75
N MET A 122 23.75 -4.26 -0.27
CA MET A 122 24.63 -3.11 -0.21
C MET A 122 23.77 -1.87 0.01
N ALA A 123 23.21 -1.76 1.21
CA ALA A 123 22.61 -0.53 1.71
C ALA A 123 22.65 -0.53 3.24
N ALA A 124 23.87 -0.67 3.76
CA ALA A 124 24.24 -0.30 5.12
C ALA A 124 25.64 0.32 5.06
N GLU A 125 25.75 1.51 4.46
CA GLU A 125 26.84 2.46 4.71
C GLU A 125 26.33 3.89 4.48
#